data_AF-A0A917NVS5-F1
#
_entry.id   AF-A0A917NVS5-F1
#
_cell.length_a   1.000
_cell.length_b   1.000
_cell.length_c   1.000
_cell.angle_alpha   90.00
_cell.angle_beta   90.00
_cell.angle_gamma   90.00
#
_symmetry.space_group_name_H-M   'P 1'
#
loop_
_entity.id
_entity.type
_entity.pdbx_description
1 polymer ?
#
loop_
_entity_poly.entity_id
_entity_poly.type
_entity_poly.pdbx_seq_one_letter_code
_entity_poly.pdbx_strand_id
1 'polypeptide(L)'
;MPFENPPHTHVLGDRVPVVLVHGELDKTANTPATIPVPDDQRFSVPALYAAIAGQHKLMFQLEGAGHSMVWERPAEVLHEISKHWLLNKYKVWGLTSGSYYRDANGELIPLD
;
A
#
# COMPACT_ATOMS: atom_id res chain seq x y z
N MET A 1 -24.40 -16.48 6.70
CA MET A 1 -23.67 -17.44 5.84
C MET A 1 -22.18 -17.11 5.95
N PRO A 2 -21.33 -17.96 6.54
CA PRO A 2 -19.88 -17.74 6.45
C PRO A 2 -19.48 -17.85 4.97
N PHE A 3 -18.80 -16.82 4.45
CA PHE A 3 -18.32 -16.79 3.08
C PHE A 3 -17.08 -17.70 3.02
N GLU A 4 -17.26 -18.97 2.71
CA GLU A 4 -16.14 -19.88 2.46
C GLU A 4 -15.43 -19.48 1.16
N ASN A 5 -14.11 -19.34 1.20
CA ASN A 5 -13.35 -19.05 -0.02
C ASN A 5 -13.29 -20.32 -0.88
N PRO A 6 -13.42 -20.20 -2.21
CA PRO A 6 -13.10 -21.29 -3.11
C PRO A 6 -11.71 -21.88 -2.79
N PRO A 7 -11.52 -23.20 -2.90
CA PRO A 7 -10.21 -23.82 -2.74
C PRO A 7 -9.17 -23.09 -3.61
N HIS A 8 -8.00 -22.82 -3.05
CA HIS A 8 -6.88 -22.13 -3.74
C HIS A 8 -7.11 -20.65 -4.09
N THR A 9 -8.09 -19.97 -3.49
CA THR A 9 -8.21 -18.51 -3.60
C THR A 9 -7.84 -17.82 -2.29
N HIS A 10 -6.90 -16.86 -2.37
CA HIS A 10 -6.56 -16.03 -1.23
C HIS A 10 -7.60 -14.93 -1.06
N VAL A 11 -7.89 -14.54 0.18
CA VAL A 11 -8.85 -13.45 0.43
C VAL A 11 -8.26 -12.14 -0.10
N LEU A 12 -7.09 -11.76 0.38
CA LEU A 12 -6.40 -10.53 -0.01
C LEU A 12 -5.54 -10.79 -1.25
N GLY A 13 -5.68 -9.92 -2.24
CA GLY A 13 -4.95 -9.96 -3.49
C GLY A 13 -5.54 -10.89 -4.56
N ASP A 14 -6.56 -11.71 -4.25
CA ASP A 14 -7.34 -12.42 -5.30
C ASP A 14 -8.81 -12.01 -5.22
N ARG A 15 -9.55 -12.46 -4.21
CA ARG A 15 -10.98 -12.15 -4.07
C ARG A 15 -11.21 -10.66 -3.75
N VAL A 16 -10.31 -10.08 -2.95
CA VAL A 16 -10.32 -8.68 -2.58
C VAL A 16 -9.01 -8.07 -3.05
N PRO A 17 -9.01 -7.31 -4.16
CA PRO A 17 -7.85 -6.54 -4.60
C PRO A 17 -7.39 -5.58 -3.51
N VAL A 18 -6.07 -5.34 -3.43
CA VAL A 18 -5.50 -4.47 -2.39
C VAL A 18 -4.69 -3.34 -3.01
N VAL A 19 -4.84 -2.13 -2.47
CA VAL A 19 -3.90 -1.03 -2.67
C VAL A 19 -3.44 -0.56 -1.29
N LEU A 20 -2.12 -0.51 -1.10
CA LEU A 20 -1.48 0.04 0.09
C LEU A 20 -0.78 1.34 -0.31
N VAL A 21 -0.88 2.36 0.55
CA VAL A 21 -0.16 3.62 0.37
C VAL A 21 0.45 3.99 1.69
N HIS A 22 1.73 4.35 1.71
CA HIS A 22 2.39 4.85 2.91
C HIS A 22 3.37 5.98 2.59
N GLY A 23 3.66 6.79 3.60
CA GLY A 23 4.68 7.82 3.50
C GLY A 23 6.09 7.26 3.61
N GLU A 24 7.02 7.89 2.91
CA GLU A 24 8.46 7.62 3.05
C GLU A 24 8.97 7.84 4.48
N LEU A 25 8.46 8.90 5.14
CA LEU A 25 8.87 9.34 6.46
C LEU A 25 7.91 8.86 7.57
N ASP A 26 6.94 7.98 7.25
CA ASP A 26 5.99 7.44 8.23
C ASP A 26 6.66 6.44 9.17
N LYS A 27 6.98 6.89 10.38
CA LYS A 27 7.55 6.07 11.46
C LYS A 27 6.50 5.46 12.40
N THR A 28 5.23 5.80 12.21
CA THR A 28 4.12 5.27 13.01
C THR A 28 3.66 3.94 12.43
N ALA A 29 3.38 3.88 11.12
CA ALA A 29 2.99 2.67 10.41
C ALA A 29 4.18 1.88 9.83
N ASN A 30 5.39 2.41 9.90
CA ASN A 30 6.62 1.65 9.64
C ASN A 30 7.57 1.82 10.81
N THR A 31 7.38 1.01 11.85
CA THR A 31 8.16 1.12 13.07
C THR A 31 9.64 0.84 12.78
N PRO A 32 10.55 1.80 12.98
CA PRO A 32 11.96 1.58 12.70
C PRO A 32 12.53 0.43 13.53
N ALA A 33 13.43 -0.35 12.93
CA ALA A 33 14.15 -1.44 13.62
C ALA A 33 14.94 -0.95 14.85
N THR A 34 15.32 0.33 14.84
CA THR A 34 16.08 0.99 15.92
C THR A 34 15.24 1.32 17.16
N ILE A 35 13.91 1.26 17.09
CA ILE A 35 13.04 1.53 18.24
C ILE A 35 12.73 0.21 18.99
N PRO A 36 13.02 0.13 20.30
CA PRO A 36 12.72 -1.04 21.11
C PRO A 36 11.24 -1.06 21.49
N VAL A 37 10.41 -1.59 20.58
CA VAL A 37 9.01 -1.91 20.86
C VAL A 37 8.82 -3.44 20.94
N PRO A 38 7.83 -3.92 21.69
CA PRO A 38 7.37 -5.31 21.61
C PRO A 38 7.04 -5.73 20.17
N ASP A 39 7.27 -7.00 19.83
CA ASP A 39 7.08 -7.51 18.47
C ASP A 39 5.62 -7.39 17.98
N ASP A 40 4.65 -7.55 18.88
CA ASP A 40 3.22 -7.37 18.61
C ASP A 40 2.84 -5.90 18.32
N GLN A 41 3.74 -4.96 18.58
CA GLN A 41 3.58 -3.53 18.26
C GLN A 41 4.40 -3.11 17.04
N ARG A 42 5.23 -4.01 16.49
CA ARG A 42 6.03 -3.71 15.30
C ARG A 42 5.18 -3.89 14.05
N PHE A 43 5.05 -2.83 13.27
CA PHE A 43 4.31 -2.86 12.02
C PHE A 43 5.15 -2.31 10.85
N SER A 44 4.93 -2.86 9.66
CA SER A 44 5.57 -2.44 8.41
C SER A 44 4.63 -2.69 7.24
N VAL A 45 4.34 -1.64 6.48
CA VAL A 45 3.51 -1.71 5.28
C VAL A 45 4.16 -2.56 4.19
N PRO A 46 5.47 -2.45 3.89
CA PRO A 46 6.14 -3.39 2.99
C PRO A 46 6.07 -4.85 3.43
N ALA A 47 6.22 -5.14 4.74
CA ALA A 47 6.09 -6.51 5.24
C ALA A 47 4.65 -7.03 5.10
N LEU A 48 3.65 -6.18 5.35
CA LEU A 48 2.24 -6.51 5.08
C LEU A 48 2.00 -6.78 3.58
N TYR A 49 2.55 -5.95 2.69
CA TYR A 49 2.46 -6.16 1.25
C TYR A 49 3.03 -7.52 0.84
N ALA A 50 4.21 -7.88 1.33
CA ALA A 50 4.85 -9.17 1.08
C ALA A 50 4.00 -10.35 1.60
N ALA A 51 3.36 -10.19 2.76
CA ALA A 51 2.52 -11.23 3.37
C ALA A 51 1.18 -11.47 2.66
N ILE A 52 0.68 -10.51 1.84
CA ILE A 52 -0.52 -10.73 1.03
C ILE A 52 -0.20 -11.76 -0.07
N ALA A 53 -0.85 -12.92 -0.03
CA ALA A 53 -0.55 -14.02 -0.94
C ALA A 53 -1.07 -13.81 -2.38
N GLY A 54 -2.21 -13.13 -2.54
CA GLY A 54 -2.79 -12.87 -3.86
C GLY A 54 -2.00 -11.83 -4.66
N GLN A 55 -2.15 -11.87 -5.99
CA GLN A 55 -1.30 -11.12 -6.93
C GLN A 55 -1.87 -9.76 -7.35
N HIS A 56 -3.17 -9.53 -7.17
CA HIS A 56 -3.83 -8.25 -7.42
C HIS A 56 -3.63 -7.29 -6.24
N LYS A 57 -2.38 -6.89 -6.03
CA LYS A 57 -1.96 -5.99 -4.96
C LYS A 57 -0.99 -4.91 -5.44
N LEU A 58 -1.28 -3.67 -5.10
CA LEU A 58 -0.42 -2.51 -5.33
C LEU A 58 0.10 -1.94 -4.02
N MET A 59 1.32 -1.41 -4.03
CA MET A 59 1.86 -0.58 -2.96
C MET A 59 2.51 0.68 -3.53
N PHE A 60 2.21 1.84 -2.93
CA PHE A 60 2.88 3.10 -3.24
C PHE A 60 3.53 3.70 -1.99
N GLN A 61 4.82 3.97 -2.05
CA GLN A 61 5.53 4.80 -1.08
C GLN A 61 5.63 6.22 -1.64
N LEU A 62 5.13 7.22 -0.91
CA LEU A 62 5.10 8.61 -1.39
C LEU A 62 6.25 9.42 -0.79
N GLU A 63 7.06 10.04 -1.65
CA GLU A 63 8.17 10.91 -1.25
C GLU A 63 7.74 11.99 -0.27
N GLY A 64 8.53 12.15 0.80
CA GLY A 64 8.38 13.24 1.76
C GLY A 64 7.10 13.19 2.61
N ALA A 65 6.26 12.16 2.45
CA ALA A 65 5.06 11.99 3.27
C ALA A 65 5.38 11.29 4.59
N GLY A 66 4.77 11.76 5.67
CA GLY A 66 4.69 11.11 6.97
C GLY A 66 3.38 10.33 7.14
N HIS A 67 2.89 10.28 8.38
CA HIS A 67 1.77 9.43 8.76
C HIS A 67 0.40 10.00 8.36
N SER A 68 0.27 11.32 8.32
CA SER A 68 -1.03 12.01 8.15
C SER A 68 -1.19 12.49 6.71
N MET A 69 -0.97 11.61 5.72
CA MET A 69 -0.87 11.96 4.30
C MET A 69 -2.04 12.78 3.73
N VAL A 70 -3.25 12.64 4.29
CA VAL A 70 -4.43 13.42 3.90
C VAL A 70 -4.31 14.92 4.21
N TRP A 71 -3.39 15.31 5.10
CA TRP A 71 -3.10 16.68 5.51
C TRP A 71 -1.73 17.18 5.06
N GLU A 72 -1.02 16.38 4.27
CA GLU A 72 0.35 16.65 3.86
C GLU A 72 0.42 16.97 2.37
N ARG A 73 1.62 17.30 1.87
CA ARG A 73 1.85 17.64 0.46
C ARG A 73 1.29 16.62 -0.55
N PRO A 74 1.38 15.29 -0.34
CA PRO A 74 0.86 14.33 -1.31
C PRO A 74 -0.65 14.05 -1.16
N ALA A 75 -1.42 14.84 -0.41
CA ALA A 75 -2.86 14.63 -0.22
C ALA A 75 -3.63 14.53 -1.56
N GLU A 76 -3.30 15.37 -2.53
CA GLU A 76 -3.91 15.33 -3.87
C GLU A 76 -3.57 14.03 -4.60
N VAL A 77 -2.31 13.58 -4.52
CA VAL A 77 -1.85 12.31 -5.12
C VAL A 77 -2.56 11.12 -4.47
N LEU A 78 -2.71 11.12 -3.14
CA LEU A 78 -3.46 10.08 -2.42
C LEU A 78 -4.93 10.04 -2.86
N HIS A 79 -5.53 11.21 -3.07
CA HIS A 79 -6.88 11.33 -3.62
C HIS A 79 -6.96 10.77 -5.05
N GLU A 80 -5.99 11.08 -5.92
CA GLU A 80 -5.91 10.52 -7.28
C GLU A 80 -5.78 9.00 -7.28
N ILE A 81 -4.89 8.44 -6.45
CA ILE A 81 -4.75 6.98 -6.27
C ILE A 81 -6.09 6.37 -5.89
N SER A 82 -6.80 6.98 -4.94
CA SER A 82 -8.11 6.51 -4.47
C SER A 82 -9.16 6.55 -5.59
N LYS A 83 -9.21 7.64 -6.36
CA LYS A 83 -10.10 7.77 -7.51
C LYS A 83 -9.81 6.72 -8.57
N HIS A 84 -8.55 6.54 -8.95
CA HIS A 84 -8.17 5.52 -9.93
C HIS A 84 -8.57 4.12 -9.44
N TRP A 85 -8.24 3.79 -8.20
CA TRP A 85 -8.58 2.49 -7.62
C TRP A 85 -10.08 2.19 -7.69
N LEU A 86 -10.92 3.13 -7.24
CA LEU A 86 -12.36 2.95 -7.15
C LEU A 86 -13.05 2.99 -8.52
N LEU A 87 -12.62 3.88 -9.42
CA LEU A 87 -13.30 4.12 -10.69
C LEU A 87 -12.78 3.24 -11.83
N ASN A 88 -11.52 2.80 -11.77
CA ASN A 88 -10.85 2.09 -12.86
C ASN A 88 -10.69 0.58 -12.61
N LYS A 89 -11.65 -0.02 -11.90
CA LYS A 89 -11.67 -1.46 -11.57
C LYS A 89 -10.37 -1.92 -10.90
N TYR A 90 -9.99 -1.26 -9.81
CA TYR A 90 -8.82 -1.62 -8.99
C TYR A 90 -7.49 -1.47 -9.75
N LYS A 91 -7.38 -0.38 -10.52
CA LYS A 91 -6.17 0.01 -11.24
C LYS A 91 -5.74 1.40 -10.85
N VAL A 92 -4.44 1.62 -10.68
CA VAL A 92 -3.87 2.94 -10.41
C VAL A 92 -2.87 3.25 -11.52
N TRP A 93 -3.11 4.32 -12.29
CA TRP A 93 -2.29 4.66 -13.47
C TRP A 93 -2.11 3.49 -14.45
N GLY A 94 -3.13 2.64 -14.59
CA GLY A 94 -3.12 1.45 -15.44
C GLY A 94 -2.48 0.20 -14.80
N LEU A 95 -1.79 0.35 -13.67
CA LEU A 95 -1.16 -0.74 -12.93
C LEU A 95 -2.20 -1.55 -12.15
N THR A 96 -1.96 -2.85 -12.03
CA THR A 96 -2.78 -3.79 -11.23
C THR A 96 -1.99 -4.47 -10.12
N SER A 97 -0.66 -4.49 -10.24
CA SER A 97 0.22 -5.19 -9.31
C SER A 97 1.57 -4.50 -9.25
N GLY A 98 2.32 -4.74 -8.18
CA GLY A 98 3.66 -4.22 -7.96
C GLY A 98 3.74 -3.19 -6.83
N SER A 99 4.97 -2.83 -6.49
CA SER A 99 5.34 -1.87 -5.47
C SER A 99 6.14 -0.75 -6.10
N TYR A 100 5.84 0.50 -5.76
CA TYR A 100 6.44 1.67 -6.39
C TYR A 100 6.72 2.77 -5.38
N TYR A 101 7.90 3.37 -5.47
CA TYR A 101 8.19 4.67 -4.88
C TYR A 101 7.74 5.73 -5.89
N ARG A 102 7.00 6.73 -5.40
CA ARG A 102 6.59 7.87 -6.21
C ARG A 102 7.32 9.11 -5.73
N ASP A 103 8.13 9.67 -6.63
CA ASP A 103 8.87 10.88 -6.35
C ASP A 103 7.99 12.15 -6.40
N ALA A 104 8.57 13.29 -6.05
CA ALA A 104 7.93 14.60 -6.09
C ALA A 104 7.56 15.06 -7.51
N ASN A 105 8.23 14.55 -8.54
CA ASN A 105 7.93 14.83 -9.95
C ASN A 105 6.80 13.94 -10.49
N GLY A 106 6.40 12.92 -9.73
CA GLY A 106 5.38 11.95 -10.11
C GLY A 106 5.89 10.76 -10.91
N GLU A 107 7.21 10.56 -10.97
CA GLU A 107 7.82 9.35 -11.51
C GLU A 107 7.54 8.16 -10.58
N LEU A 108 7.27 7.00 -11.17
CA LEU A 108 7.08 5.74 -10.46
C LEU A 108 8.30 4.85 -10.63
N ILE A 109 9.04 4.68 -9.54
CA ILE A 109 10.23 3.84 -9.47
C ILE A 109 9.82 2.52 -8.82
N PRO A 110 9.97 1.37 -9.50
CA PRO A 110 9.67 0.06 -8.90
C PRO A 110 10.47 -0.17 -7.61
N LEU A 111 9.81 -0.74 -6.61
CA LEU A 111 10.40 -1.21 -5.36
C LEU A 111 10.44 -2.74 -5.40
N ASP A 112 11.57 -3.33 -5.03
CA ASP A 112 11.77 -4.79 -4.93
C ASP A 112 10.99 -5.44 -3.77
#